data_AF-A0A949YRX7-F1
#
_entry.id   AF-A0A949YRX7-F1
#
_cell.length_a   1.000
_cell.length_b   1.000
_cell.length_c   1.000
_cell.angle_alpha   90.00
_cell.angle_beta   90.00
_cell.angle_gamma   90.00
#
_symmetry.space_group_name_H-M   'P 1'
#
loop_
_entity.id
_entity.type
_entity.pdbx_description
1 polymer ?
#
loop_
_entity_poly.entity_id
_entity_poly.type
_entity_poly.pdbx_seq_one_letter_code
_entity_poly.pdbx_strand_id
1 'polypeptide(L)'
;MEVNPDYKIFDADSHYYEPDDCFTRHMEKACADRAVRVVHGEGKYARVYIGSERSKFYTASPGEITGAAGSMMEFSDPAETAVIT
;
A
#
# COMPACT_ATOMS: atom_id res chain seq x y z
N MET A 1 -9.38 -18.57 -25.56
CA MET A 1 -8.60 -18.15 -26.73
C MET A 1 -7.73 -17.01 -26.27
N GLU A 2 -6.42 -17.22 -26.18
CA GLU A 2 -5.49 -16.16 -25.79
C GLU A 2 -5.21 -15.31 -27.03
N VAL A 3 -5.56 -14.02 -26.96
CA VAL A 3 -5.34 -13.08 -28.06
C VAL A 3 -3.96 -12.48 -27.84
N ASN A 4 -2.98 -12.90 -28.62
CA ASN A 4 -1.66 -12.27 -28.64
C ASN A 4 -1.60 -11.29 -29.82
N PRO A 5 -1.62 -9.97 -29.58
CA PRO A 5 -1.53 -8.99 -30.66
C PRO A 5 -0.15 -9.03 -31.35
N ASP A 6 -0.10 -8.78 -32.66
CA ASP A 6 1.14 -8.69 -33.45
C ASP A 6 1.98 -7.42 -33.13
N TYR A 7 1.59 -6.67 -32.10
CA TYR A 7 2.22 -5.46 -31.64
C TYR A 7 2.35 -5.45 -30.12
N LYS A 8 3.35 -4.74 -29.60
CA LYS A 8 3.52 -4.56 -28.17
C LYS A 8 2.44 -3.66 -27.61
N ILE A 9 1.86 -4.04 -26.49
CA ILE A 9 0.94 -3.20 -25.72
C ILE A 9 1.76 -2.20 -24.91
N PHE A 10 1.25 -0.97 -24.81
CA PHE A 10 1.71 0.00 -23.83
C PHE A 10 0.74 0.00 -22.66
N ASP A 11 1.21 -0.41 -21.49
CA ASP A 11 0.45 -0.29 -20.25
C ASP A 11 0.72 1.09 -19.64
N ALA A 12 -0.32 1.90 -19.53
CA ALA A 12 -0.23 3.26 -19.02
C ALA A 12 -0.28 3.32 -17.49
N ASP A 13 -0.57 2.20 -16.82
CA ASP A 13 -0.77 2.18 -15.37
C ASP A 13 -0.17 0.91 -14.74
N SER A 14 1.12 0.99 -14.46
CA SER A 14 1.84 -0.05 -13.72
C SER A 14 2.34 0.52 -12.39
N HIS A 15 2.42 -0.34 -11.38
CA HIS A 15 2.87 0.04 -10.04
C HIS A 15 4.05 -0.82 -9.60
N TYR A 16 4.92 -0.21 -8.79
CA TYR A 16 5.98 -0.91 -8.09
C TYR A 16 5.58 -1.05 -6.62
N TYR A 17 6.11 -2.07 -5.94
CA TYR A 17 6.05 -2.12 -4.48
C TYR A 17 7.33 -1.53 -3.92
N GLU A 18 7.19 -0.43 -3.18
CA GLU A 18 8.31 0.27 -2.61
C GLU A 18 8.89 -0.46 -1.39
N PRO A 19 10.20 -0.32 -1.13
CA PRO A 19 10.77 -0.72 0.16
C PRO A 19 10.24 0.17 1.29
N ASP A 20 10.20 -0.37 2.51
CA ASP A 20 9.64 0.30 3.70
C ASP A 20 10.25 1.68 4.00
N ASP A 21 11.49 1.93 3.55
CA ASP A 21 12.22 3.17 3.76
C ASP A 21 12.02 4.20 2.63
N CYS A 22 11.15 3.96 1.63
CA CYS A 22 11.03 4.84 0.46
C CYS A 22 10.70 6.30 0.82
N PHE A 23 9.93 6.53 1.89
CA PHE A 23 9.60 7.87 2.38
C PHE A 23 10.63 8.44 3.34
N THR A 24 11.62 7.68 3.81
CA THR A 24 12.56 8.12 4.85
C THR A 24 14.02 8.11 4.42
N ARG A 25 14.38 7.31 3.40
CA ARG A 25 15.77 7.12 2.91
C ARG A 25 16.49 8.43 2.61
N HIS A 26 15.76 9.42 2.09
CA HIS A 26 16.31 10.72 1.69
C HIS A 26 15.55 11.91 2.31
N MET A 27 14.73 11.66 3.32
CA MET A 27 13.98 12.72 4.01
C MET A 27 14.85 13.43 5.05
N GLU A 28 14.57 14.70 5.29
CA GLU A 28 15.13 15.41 6.43
C GLU A 28 14.74 14.72 7.75
N LYS A 29 15.74 14.35 8.57
CA LYS A 29 15.51 13.56 9.79
C LYS A 29 14.52 14.21 10.77
N ALA A 30 14.46 15.53 10.81
CA ALA A 30 13.53 16.27 11.67
C ALA A 30 12.05 16.06 11.32
N CYS A 31 11.75 15.53 10.13
CA CYS A 31 10.39 15.24 9.66
C CYS A 31 10.04 13.75 9.68
N ALA A 32 10.96 12.87 10.11
CA ALA A 32 10.81 11.42 9.99
C ALA A 32 9.62 10.86 10.79
N ASP A 33 9.27 11.51 11.89
CA ASP A 33 8.12 11.16 12.73
C ASP A 33 6.77 11.40 12.03
N ARG A 34 6.75 12.24 10.99
CA ARG A 34 5.57 12.58 10.18
C ARG A 34 5.46 11.75 8.89
N ALA A 35 6.47 10.93 8.58
CA ALA A 35 6.53 10.16 7.35
C ALA A 35 5.51 9.01 7.32
N VAL A 36 5.29 8.46 6.13
CA VAL A 36 4.70 7.13 5.98
C VAL A 36 5.68 6.10 6.51
N ARG A 37 5.22 5.19 7.37
CA ARG A 37 6.05 4.14 7.97
C ARG A 37 5.32 2.80 7.93
N VAL A 38 6.03 1.76 7.50
CA VAL A 38 5.59 0.37 7.61
C VAL A 38 6.15 -0.22 8.90
N VAL A 39 5.28 -0.73 9.77
CA VAL A 39 5.65 -1.30 11.07
C VAL A 39 5.27 -2.78 11.11
N HIS A 40 6.27 -3.63 11.32
CA HIS A 40 6.14 -5.08 11.38
C HIS A 40 5.90 -5.57 12.81
N GLY A 41 5.23 -6.72 12.97
CA GLY A 41 5.12 -7.43 14.25
C GLY A 41 3.98 -7.00 15.18
N GLU A 42 3.17 -6.00 14.82
CA GLU A 42 2.02 -5.57 15.63
C GLU A 42 0.71 -6.33 15.33
N GLY A 43 0.73 -7.23 14.35
CA GLY A 43 -0.43 -7.98 13.91
C GLY A 43 -0.05 -9.08 12.92
N LYS A 44 -1.06 -9.61 12.23
CA LYS A 44 -0.87 -10.64 11.19
C LYS A 44 -0.04 -10.11 9.99
N TYR A 45 -0.24 -8.84 9.66
CA TYR A 45 0.44 -8.13 8.57
C TYR A 45 1.08 -6.85 9.11
N ALA A 46 2.04 -6.32 8.36
CA ALA A 46 2.62 -5.03 8.61
C ALA A 46 1.56 -3.93 8.50
N ARG A 47 1.66 -2.95 9.42
CA ARG A 47 0.73 -1.82 9.49
C ARG A 47 1.38 -0.59 8.90
N VAL A 48 0.61 0.13 8.08
CA VAL A 48 1.02 1.42 7.53
C VAL A 48 0.59 2.54 8.48
N TYR A 49 1.51 3.43 8.82
CA TYR A 49 1.27 4.62 9.62
C TYR A 49 1.56 5.87 8.81
N ILE A 50 0.81 6.94 9.07
CA ILE A 50 1.10 8.31 8.62
C ILE A 50 1.23 9.15 9.88
N GLY A 51 2.45 9.61 10.17
CA GLY A 51 2.72 10.22 11.47
C GLY A 51 2.53 9.22 12.61
N SER A 52 1.71 9.56 13.60
CA SER A 52 1.33 8.69 14.71
C SER A 52 0.07 7.85 14.45
N GLU A 53 -0.64 8.08 13.34
CA GLU A 53 -1.92 7.42 13.08
C GLU A 53 -1.76 6.23 12.13
N ARG A 54 -2.44 5.13 12.45
CA ARG A 54 -2.53 3.97 11.55
C ARG A 54 -3.40 4.36 10.35
N SER A 55 -2.88 4.13 9.14
CA SER A 55 -3.66 4.24 7.91
C SER A 55 -4.80 3.24 7.93
N LYS A 56 -6.00 3.75 7.68
CA LYS A 56 -7.24 2.97 7.66
C LYS A 56 -7.57 2.46 6.25
N PHE A 57 -6.91 3.02 5.24
CA PHE A 57 -7.06 2.60 3.85
C PHE A 57 -6.44 1.22 3.59
N TYR A 58 -5.35 0.88 4.29
CA TYR A 58 -4.63 -0.38 4.10
C TYR A 58 -4.88 -1.34 5.27
N THR A 59 -5.50 -2.48 4.98
CA THR A 59 -5.55 -3.60 5.94
C THR A 59 -4.18 -4.25 6.15
N ALA A 60 -3.32 -4.19 5.13
CA ALA A 60 -1.94 -4.67 5.13
C ALA A 60 -1.11 -3.84 4.13
N SER A 61 0.22 -3.83 4.27
CA SER A 61 1.10 -3.25 3.25
C SER A 61 0.87 -3.95 1.89
N PRO A 62 0.74 -3.21 0.76
CA PRO A 62 0.52 -3.81 -0.56
C PRO A 62 1.59 -4.82 -0.99
N GLY A 63 2.81 -4.73 -0.43
CA GLY A 63 3.89 -5.68 -0.70
C GLY A 63 3.74 -7.04 0.00
N GLU A 64 2.85 -7.17 0.99
CA GLU A 64 2.66 -8.42 1.73
C GLU A 64 1.46 -9.25 1.25
N ILE A 65 0.42 -8.59 0.74
CA ILE A 65 -0.77 -9.27 0.24
C ILE A 65 -1.36 -8.52 -0.95
N THR A 66 -1.67 -9.29 -1.99
CA THR A 66 -2.35 -8.80 -3.19
C THR A 66 -3.74 -9.39 -3.24
N GLY A 67 -4.71 -8.54 -3.58
CA GLY A 67 -6.09 -8.98 -3.77
C GLY A 67 -6.35 -9.71 -5.07
N ALA A 68 -7.46 -10.44 -5.09
CA ALA A 68 -7.99 -10.96 -6.33
C ALA A 68 -8.43 -9.79 -7.24
N ALA A 69 -8.49 -10.02 -8.55
CA ALA A 69 -8.97 -9.01 -9.48
C ALA A 69 -10.37 -8.52 -9.05
N GLY A 70 -10.53 -7.20 -8.88
CA GLY A 70 -11.79 -6.57 -8.47
C GLY A 70 -12.04 -6.50 -6.95
N SER A 71 -11.14 -6.99 -6.10
CA SER A 71 -11.37 -7.09 -4.64
C SER A 71 -11.07 -5.80 -3.85
N MET A 72 -11.06 -4.62 -4.47
CA MET A 72 -10.61 -3.36 -3.83
C MET A 72 -11.37 -3.07 -2.51
N MET A 73 -12.69 -3.27 -2.50
CA MET A 73 -13.52 -3.06 -1.30
C MET A 73 -13.36 -4.15 -0.25
N GLU A 74 -13.01 -5.38 -0.64
CA GLU A 74 -12.83 -6.51 0.30
C GLU A 74 -11.51 -6.40 1.08
N PHE A 75 -10.51 -5.72 0.51
CA PHE A 75 -9.22 -5.44 1.16
C PHE A 75 -9.26 -4.23 2.09
N SER A 76 -10.35 -3.50 2.08
CA SER A 76 -10.60 -2.36 2.97
C SER A 76 -11.41 -2.89 4.15
N ASP A 77 -10.87 -2.92 5.38
CA ASP A 77 -11.63 -3.44 6.54
C ASP A 77 -12.64 -2.39 7.05
N PRO A 78 -13.96 -2.53 6.88
CA PRO A 78 -14.93 -1.53 7.39
C PRO A 78 -15.03 -1.45 8.93
N ALA A 79 -14.49 -2.41 9.70
CA ALA A 79 -14.45 -2.38 11.17
C ALA A 79 -13.17 -1.69 11.72
N GLU A 80 -12.09 -1.63 10.94
CA GLU A 80 -10.88 -0.86 11.23
C GLU A 80 -10.73 0.39 10.33
N THR A 81 -11.65 0.59 9.37
CA THR A 81 -11.58 1.65 8.37
C THR A 81 -12.48 2.84 8.76
N ALA A 82 -11.88 4.02 8.94
CA ALA A 82 -12.68 5.23 9.08
C ALA A 82 -13.09 5.65 7.69
N VAL A 83 -14.39 5.63 7.48
CA VAL A 83 -15.06 6.35 6.42
C VAL A 83 -14.60 7.80 6.50
N ILE A 84 -13.81 8.24 5.52
CA ILE A 84 -13.59 9.67 5.28
C ILE A 84 -14.86 10.16 4.58
N THR A 85 -15.77 10.76 5.37
CA THR A 85 -16.82 11.64 4.86
C THR A 85 -16.24 12.94 4.35
#